data_AF-A0AAN6RNZ1-F1
#
_entry.id   AF-A0AAN6RNZ1-F1
#
_cell.length_a   1.000
_cell.length_b   1.000
_cell.length_c   1.000
_cell.angle_alpha   90.00
_cell.angle_beta   90.00
_cell.angle_gamma   90.00
#
_symmetry.space_group_name_H-M   'P 1'
#
loop_
_entity.id
_entity.type
_entity.pdbx_description
1 polymer ?
#
loop_
_entity_poly.entity_id
_entity_poly.type
_entity_poly.pdbx_seq_one_letter_code
_entity_poly.pdbx_strand_id
1 'polypeptide(L)'
;MASLEPTGLDYTHTHLPWVWAPIKLILKISSDYTEAFDRIMKAYSQIAECLGRFQLLERSFKGQPQLYPVFVIFYVDILRFHKAAYKFLTRRCWKLLFMTTWGRFEREFKTIIEDLKRHEDLIDKEVNAHDIVEARAMREALTAWRTESLARLAREEKQQTARQMQAAIIWLRLDDSDQIVLSDALTKVGAGHPGTVDWVLKRRQVSSWLGPSADTPFLCLQGGPGTGKSVMVAQLVSFLNSSKSSLVIRHFCSYTHDSSTQYDHIIKSLLLQFAQHSADLVAHIHDEYIGSRQATVGILEDLLEMAVDLLSGNGQRGIHILLDGLDECPIDKQRSLLRLMKCLTSGRSNCKVLISSRDVPPLPARARKAVLSLAEEKACLRDTITTYARIRLLAIGDNLRELGISEDEIKHISSHIGQRADGMFLWATLVLNYLSANFFYTGDEFMKAVDTLPQELTAFYEKLLSRILTGLDTRSALRLRAIFGWIAFAKRPLRKAELQSALMFQPDEVIGDRPVPAQIFERCKPLIEERSDSTLTFIHISVKESYEASGDFSLSP
;
A
#
# COMPACT_ATOMS: atom_id res chain seq x y z
N MET A 1 -32.21 34.03 24.03
CA MET A 1 -33.35 34.72 24.66
C MET A 1 -33.99 33.75 25.63
N ALA A 2 -34.02 34.15 26.90
CA ALA A 2 -34.49 33.36 28.03
C ALA A 2 -35.95 33.70 28.34
N SER A 3 -36.76 32.68 28.57
CA SER A 3 -37.98 32.63 29.39
C SER A 3 -38.95 31.64 28.74
N LEU A 4 -39.07 30.46 29.33
CA LEU A 4 -40.23 29.56 29.28
C LEU A 4 -39.81 28.28 30.02
N GLU A 5 -39.89 28.32 31.35
CA GLU A 5 -40.06 27.09 32.12
C GLU A 5 -41.55 26.70 32.04
N PRO A 6 -41.88 25.45 31.68
CA PRO A 6 -43.23 24.95 31.82
C PRO A 6 -43.32 23.98 33.01
N THR A 7 -44.10 24.38 34.01
CA THR A 7 -44.70 23.48 34.99
C THR A 7 -45.89 22.77 34.34
N GLY A 8 -45.76 21.48 34.07
CA GLY A 8 -46.84 20.64 33.56
C GLY A 8 -46.33 19.27 33.15
N LEU A 9 -46.69 18.23 33.90
CA LEU A 9 -46.41 16.83 33.59
C LEU A 9 -47.11 16.45 32.27
N ASP A 10 -46.36 16.50 31.16
CA ASP A 10 -46.82 16.07 29.85
C ASP A 10 -45.74 15.15 29.25
N TYR A 11 -46.14 13.99 28.72
CA TYR A 11 -45.28 12.92 28.18
C TYR A 11 -44.35 13.37 27.02
N THR A 12 -44.47 14.63 26.59
CA THR A 12 -43.62 15.30 25.60
C THR A 12 -42.27 15.75 26.16
N HIS A 13 -42.14 15.91 27.49
CA HIS A 13 -40.91 16.40 28.13
C HIS A 13 -39.75 15.40 28.17
N THR A 14 -40.02 14.08 28.10
CA THR A 14 -38.97 13.04 28.18
C THR A 14 -38.13 12.92 26.91
N HIS A 15 -38.65 13.36 25.75
CA HIS A 15 -37.98 13.20 24.45
C HIS A 15 -37.38 14.50 23.90
N LEU A 16 -37.86 15.67 24.34
CA LEU A 16 -37.35 16.99 23.96
C LEU A 16 -35.82 17.18 24.16
N PRO A 17 -35.21 16.67 25.26
CA PRO A 17 -33.76 16.78 25.46
C PRO A 17 -32.94 16.08 24.37
N TRP A 18 -33.46 15.00 23.77
CA TRP A 18 -32.78 14.21 22.74
C TRP A 18 -32.70 14.93 21.39
N VAL A 19 -33.54 15.95 21.17
CA VAL A 19 -33.49 16.79 19.98
C VAL A 19 -32.66 18.05 20.25
N TRP A 20 -32.83 18.71 21.39
CA TRP A 20 -32.16 19.97 21.69
C TRP A 20 -30.69 19.84 22.08
N ALA A 21 -30.30 18.78 22.80
CA ALA A 21 -28.92 18.60 23.25
C ALA A 21 -27.93 18.46 22.07
N PRO A 22 -28.21 17.67 21.02
CA PRO A 22 -27.34 17.62 19.84
C PRO A 22 -27.19 18.96 19.11
N ILE A 23 -28.26 19.75 18.98
CA ILE A 23 -28.22 21.08 18.35
C ILE A 23 -27.23 21.97 19.09
N LYS A 24 -27.40 22.09 20.41
CA LYS A 24 -26.50 22.90 21.25
C LYS A 24 -25.05 22.41 21.15
N LEU A 25 -24.84 21.10 21.12
CA LEU A 25 -23.50 20.51 20.98
C LEU A 25 -22.87 20.86 19.62
N ILE A 26 -23.58 20.63 18.52
CA ILE A 26 -23.10 20.88 17.15
C ILE A 26 -22.79 22.37 16.95
N LEU A 27 -23.65 23.27 17.43
CA LEU A 27 -23.42 24.72 17.39
C LEU A 27 -22.22 25.15 18.25
N LYS A 28 -22.03 24.52 19.41
CA LYS A 28 -20.86 24.79 20.27
C LYS A 28 -19.56 24.28 19.66
N ILE A 29 -19.56 23.17 18.92
CA ILE A 29 -18.35 22.67 18.24
C ILE A 29 -18.01 23.57 17.04
N SER A 30 -19.03 24.02 16.30
CA SER A 30 -18.84 24.86 15.12
C SER A 30 -18.58 26.33 15.42
N SER A 31 -18.87 26.84 16.63
CA SER A 31 -18.68 28.26 16.98
C SER A 31 -17.25 28.76 16.80
N ASP A 32 -16.27 27.86 16.91
CA ASP A 32 -14.85 28.17 16.75
C ASP A 32 -14.42 28.31 15.27
N TYR A 33 -15.34 28.11 14.33
CA TYR A 33 -15.11 28.26 12.89
C TYR A 33 -16.35 28.90 12.25
N THR A 34 -16.29 30.22 12.06
CA THR A 34 -17.43 31.08 11.70
C THR A 34 -18.21 30.61 10.49
N GLU A 35 -17.53 30.14 9.45
CA GLU A 35 -18.19 29.66 8.24
C GLU A 35 -18.93 28.33 8.45
N ALA A 36 -18.38 27.44 9.28
CA ALA A 36 -19.10 26.21 9.67
C ALA A 36 -20.35 26.56 10.47
N PHE A 37 -20.21 27.47 11.43
CA PHE A 37 -21.33 27.92 12.23
C PHE A 37 -22.45 28.49 11.36
N ASP A 38 -22.14 29.38 10.41
CA ASP A 38 -23.14 29.97 9.51
C ASP A 38 -23.84 28.91 8.63
N ARG A 39 -23.07 27.99 8.02
CA ARG A 39 -23.66 26.95 7.17
C ARG A 39 -24.50 25.93 7.96
N ILE A 40 -24.07 25.57 9.16
CA ILE A 40 -24.84 24.68 10.06
C ILE A 40 -26.09 25.38 10.58
N MET A 41 -26.01 26.67 10.92
CA MET A 41 -27.18 27.46 11.31
C MET A 41 -28.21 27.51 10.17
N LYS A 42 -27.77 27.75 8.93
CA LYS A 42 -28.64 27.69 7.74
C LYS A 42 -29.29 26.32 7.58
N ALA A 43 -28.54 25.23 7.81
CA ALA A 43 -29.09 23.88 7.79
C ALA A 43 -30.17 23.69 8.87
N TYR A 44 -29.93 24.15 10.10
CA TYR A 44 -30.93 24.09 11.17
C TYR A 44 -32.16 24.96 10.89
N SER A 45 -32.01 26.11 10.25
CA SER A 45 -33.15 26.92 9.80
C SER A 45 -34.05 26.18 8.82
N GLN A 46 -33.47 25.43 7.87
CA GLN A 46 -34.25 24.62 6.92
C GLN A 46 -34.98 23.45 7.62
N ILE A 47 -34.35 22.81 8.60
CA ILE A 47 -35.03 21.78 9.41
C ILE A 47 -36.18 22.40 10.21
N ALA A 48 -35.97 23.61 10.77
CA ALA A 48 -36.97 24.33 11.54
C ALA A 48 -38.19 24.73 10.68
N GLU A 49 -37.98 25.10 9.42
CA GLU A 49 -39.07 25.36 8.47
C GLU A 49 -39.97 24.13 8.29
N CYS A 50 -39.39 22.94 8.10
CA CYS A 50 -40.17 21.69 8.01
C CYS A 50 -40.90 21.37 9.33
N LEU A 51 -40.31 21.72 10.48
CA LEU A 51 -40.91 21.52 11.81
C LEU A 51 -42.12 22.43 12.09
N GLY A 52 -42.18 23.61 11.46
CA GLY A 52 -43.25 24.58 11.69
C GLY A 52 -44.64 24.05 11.32
N ARG A 53 -44.75 23.29 10.22
CA ARG A 53 -45.99 22.61 9.82
C ARG A 53 -46.31 21.39 10.69
N PHE A 54 -45.29 20.68 11.18
CA PHE A 54 -45.46 19.55 12.09
C PHE A 54 -46.12 19.94 13.41
N GLN A 55 -45.87 21.14 13.95
CA GLN A 55 -46.56 21.61 15.17
C GLN A 55 -48.06 21.88 14.96
N LEU A 56 -48.46 22.29 13.76
CA LEU A 56 -49.88 22.45 13.41
C LEU A 56 -50.58 21.09 13.30
N LEU A 57 -49.86 20.12 12.74
CA LEU A 57 -50.28 18.73 12.60
C LEU A 57 -50.40 18.05 13.99
N GLU A 58 -49.40 18.12 14.86
CA GLU A 58 -49.41 17.52 16.21
C GLU A 58 -50.62 17.92 17.07
N ARG A 59 -51.07 19.18 16.96
CA ARG A 59 -52.27 19.68 17.67
C ARG A 59 -53.56 19.03 17.17
N SER A 60 -53.62 18.68 15.89
CA SER A 60 -54.77 18.02 15.24
C SER A 60 -54.81 16.51 15.51
N PHE A 61 -53.70 15.89 15.95
CA PHE A 61 -53.54 14.43 16.05
C PHE A 61 -53.53 13.84 17.46
N LYS A 62 -53.84 14.61 18.50
CA LYS A 62 -53.82 14.18 19.93
C LYS A 62 -54.74 12.99 20.31
N GLY A 63 -55.30 12.24 19.36
CA GLY A 63 -56.16 11.08 19.58
C GLY A 63 -56.04 9.92 18.59
N GLN A 64 -55.07 9.89 17.67
CA GLN A 64 -54.95 8.83 16.65
C GLN A 64 -53.66 7.99 16.80
N PRO A 65 -53.73 6.78 17.39
CA PRO A 65 -52.55 5.92 17.61
C PRO A 65 -51.84 5.45 16.32
N GLN A 66 -52.50 5.54 15.18
CA GLN A 66 -51.99 5.03 13.90
C GLN A 66 -50.92 5.93 13.28
N LEU A 67 -50.84 7.21 13.70
CA LEU A 67 -49.90 8.21 13.17
C LEU A 67 -48.56 8.28 13.92
N TYR A 68 -48.44 7.66 15.11
CA TYR A 68 -47.19 7.62 15.87
C TYR A 68 -45.97 7.09 15.09
N PRO A 69 -46.08 6.02 14.26
CA PRO A 69 -44.95 5.53 13.46
C PRO A 69 -44.39 6.56 12.47
N VAL A 70 -45.23 7.49 12.00
CA VAL A 70 -44.84 8.51 11.01
C VAL A 70 -44.01 9.61 11.69
N PHE A 71 -44.42 10.03 12.89
CA PHE A 71 -43.60 10.91 13.75
C PHE A 71 -42.24 10.27 14.04
N VAL A 72 -42.20 8.96 14.28
CA VAL A 72 -40.92 8.24 14.51
C VAL A 72 -40.00 8.35 13.30
N ILE A 73 -40.49 8.16 12.07
CA ILE A 73 -39.66 8.29 10.86
C ILE A 73 -39.04 9.70 10.77
N PHE A 74 -39.84 10.72 11.03
CA PHE A 74 -39.40 12.11 11.01
C PHE A 74 -38.34 12.43 12.07
N TYR A 75 -38.54 11.99 13.32
CA TYR A 75 -37.52 12.13 14.38
C TYR A 75 -36.22 11.38 14.04
N VAL A 76 -36.32 10.22 13.37
CA VAL A 76 -35.15 9.47 12.92
C VAL A 76 -34.34 10.27 11.88
N ASP A 77 -34.99 11.04 11.00
CA ASP A 77 -34.29 11.88 10.01
C ASP A 77 -33.55 13.05 10.67
N ILE A 78 -34.14 13.69 11.67
CA ILE A 78 -33.46 14.73 12.48
C ILE A 78 -32.26 14.13 13.23
N LEU A 79 -32.44 12.98 13.87
CA LEU A 79 -31.34 12.30 14.58
C LEU A 79 -30.24 11.84 13.63
N ARG A 80 -30.58 11.46 12.39
CA ARG A 80 -29.62 11.13 11.35
C ARG A 80 -28.80 12.36 10.97
N PHE A 81 -29.44 13.52 10.79
CA PHE A 81 -28.72 14.78 10.56
C PHE A 81 -27.77 15.08 11.70
N HIS A 82 -28.23 15.01 12.95
CA HIS A 82 -27.38 15.23 14.13
C HIS A 82 -26.19 14.29 14.17
N LYS A 83 -26.40 13.00 13.89
CA LYS A 83 -25.32 12.01 13.83
C LYS A 83 -24.32 12.34 12.73
N ALA A 84 -24.78 12.73 11.54
CA ALA A 84 -23.93 13.08 10.42
C ALA A 84 -23.12 14.37 10.71
N ALA A 85 -23.78 15.42 11.20
CA ALA A 85 -23.15 16.69 11.57
C ALA A 85 -22.15 16.52 12.71
N TYR A 86 -22.51 15.78 13.76
CA TYR A 86 -21.59 15.47 14.87
C TYR A 86 -20.37 14.70 14.37
N LYS A 87 -20.57 13.64 13.57
CA LYS A 87 -19.47 12.89 12.97
C LYS A 87 -18.61 13.77 12.06
N PHE A 88 -19.17 14.75 11.37
CA PHE A 88 -18.42 15.64 10.51
C PHE A 88 -17.53 16.60 11.32
N LEU A 89 -18.10 17.26 12.33
CA LEU A 89 -17.42 18.27 13.16
C LEU A 89 -16.48 17.71 14.22
N THR A 90 -16.51 16.41 14.48
CA THR A 90 -15.64 15.78 15.49
C THR A 90 -14.51 14.95 14.88
N ARG A 91 -14.41 14.89 13.55
CA ARG A 91 -13.29 14.25 12.84
C ARG A 91 -11.98 14.99 13.12
N ARG A 92 -10.84 14.27 13.09
CA ARG A 92 -9.55 14.93 13.01
C ARG A 92 -9.46 15.75 11.72
N CYS A 93 -8.79 16.89 11.80
CA CYS A 93 -8.60 17.83 10.68
C CYS A 93 -9.91 18.39 10.08
N TRP A 94 -11.06 18.30 10.77
CA TRP A 94 -12.35 18.77 10.22
C TRP A 94 -12.34 20.24 9.82
N LYS A 95 -11.63 21.10 10.57
CA LYS A 95 -11.51 22.54 10.25
C LYS A 95 -10.78 22.76 8.92
N LEU A 96 -9.68 22.02 8.70
CA LEU A 96 -8.89 22.09 7.47
C LEU A 96 -9.68 21.58 6.27
N LEU A 97 -10.43 20.50 6.46
CA LEU A 97 -11.21 19.86 5.40
C LEU A 97 -12.61 20.45 5.24
N PHE A 98 -13.01 21.44 6.06
CA PHE A 98 -14.39 21.91 6.11
C PHE A 98 -14.88 22.34 4.73
N MET A 99 -14.10 23.18 4.05
CA MET A 99 -14.48 23.75 2.75
C MET A 99 -14.62 22.70 1.65
N THR A 100 -13.75 21.70 1.65
CA THR A 100 -13.71 20.65 0.62
C THR A 100 -14.73 19.54 0.89
N THR A 101 -14.95 19.20 2.16
CA THR A 101 -15.86 18.11 2.55
C THR A 101 -17.29 18.60 2.80
N TRP A 102 -17.52 19.90 3.04
CA TRP A 102 -18.86 20.45 3.23
C TRP A 102 -19.75 20.19 2.02
N GLY A 103 -19.27 20.33 0.79
CA GLY A 103 -20.09 20.08 -0.40
C GLY A 103 -20.62 18.64 -0.50
N ARG A 104 -19.94 17.67 0.11
CA ARG A 104 -20.42 16.29 0.25
C ARG A 104 -21.49 16.19 1.33
N PHE A 105 -21.20 16.74 2.51
CA PHE A 105 -22.16 16.79 3.62
C PHE A 105 -23.45 17.55 3.25
N GLU A 106 -23.34 18.66 2.52
CA GLU A 106 -24.46 19.48 2.07
C GLU A 106 -25.39 18.72 1.12
N ARG A 107 -24.85 17.83 0.28
CA ARG A 107 -25.68 16.98 -0.58
C ARG A 107 -26.41 15.91 0.20
N GLU A 108 -25.71 15.22 1.11
CA GLU A 108 -26.35 14.27 2.04
C GLU A 108 -27.46 14.98 2.85
N PHE A 109 -27.18 16.18 3.34
CA PHE A 109 -28.13 17.01 4.06
C PHE A 109 -29.32 17.46 3.20
N LYS A 110 -29.09 17.94 1.96
CA LYS A 110 -30.17 18.34 1.04
C LYS A 110 -31.11 17.18 0.78
N THR A 111 -30.59 15.96 0.63
CA THR A 111 -31.43 14.77 0.52
C THR A 111 -32.22 14.51 1.80
N ILE A 112 -31.62 14.66 2.99
CA ILE A 112 -32.38 14.55 4.26
C ILE A 112 -33.51 15.60 4.32
N ILE A 113 -33.29 16.82 3.84
CA ILE A 113 -34.33 17.87 3.76
C ILE A 113 -35.41 17.51 2.73
N GLU A 114 -35.03 16.96 1.58
CA GLU A 114 -35.98 16.47 0.56
C GLU A 114 -36.83 15.31 1.11
N ASP A 115 -36.21 14.36 1.83
CA ASP A 115 -36.88 13.28 2.55
C ASP A 115 -37.89 13.87 3.56
N LEU A 116 -37.45 14.83 4.40
CA LEU A 116 -38.30 15.50 5.40
C LEU A 116 -39.49 16.24 4.78
N LYS A 117 -39.29 16.99 3.69
CA LYS A 117 -40.37 17.71 3.00
C LYS A 117 -41.38 16.77 2.34
N ARG A 118 -40.91 15.65 1.78
CA ARG A 118 -41.82 14.64 1.21
C ARG A 118 -42.59 13.90 2.29
N HIS A 119 -41.96 13.63 3.44
CA HIS A 119 -42.65 13.08 4.61
C HIS A 119 -43.75 14.03 5.08
N GLU A 120 -43.52 15.35 5.08
CA GLU A 120 -44.54 16.38 5.36
C GLU A 120 -45.72 16.31 4.37
N ASP A 121 -45.45 16.36 3.05
CA ASP A 121 -46.50 16.29 2.00
C ASP A 121 -47.31 14.99 2.03
N LEU A 122 -46.71 13.91 2.50
CA LEU A 122 -47.35 12.59 2.61
C LEU A 122 -48.20 12.50 3.89
N ILE A 123 -47.78 13.07 5.02
CA ILE A 123 -48.63 13.16 6.21
C ILE A 123 -49.93 13.89 5.88
N ASP A 124 -49.86 15.00 5.13
CA ASP A 124 -51.05 15.73 4.68
C ASP A 124 -52.03 14.85 3.87
N LYS A 125 -51.54 13.81 3.18
CA LYS A 125 -52.37 12.84 2.45
C LYS A 125 -52.90 11.73 3.35
N GLU A 126 -52.10 11.24 4.30
CA GLU A 126 -52.48 10.18 5.24
C GLU A 126 -53.58 10.63 6.20
N VAL A 127 -53.58 11.91 6.56
CA VAL A 127 -54.64 12.56 7.37
C VAL A 127 -55.99 12.56 6.66
N ASN A 128 -55.97 12.50 5.33
CA ASN A 128 -57.17 12.38 4.50
C ASN A 128 -57.54 10.92 4.18
N ALA A 129 -56.63 9.96 4.41
CA ALA A 129 -56.83 8.54 4.13
C ALA A 129 -57.64 7.87 5.26
N HIS A 130 -58.71 7.15 4.90
CA HIS A 130 -59.64 6.56 5.87
C HIS A 130 -59.33 5.08 6.24
N ASP A 131 -58.42 4.40 5.52
CA ASP A 131 -58.21 2.93 5.62
C ASP A 131 -56.82 2.47 6.13
N ILE A 132 -56.82 1.44 6.98
CA ILE A 132 -55.61 0.83 7.59
C ILE A 132 -54.66 0.23 6.54
N VAL A 133 -55.20 -0.28 5.43
CA VAL A 133 -54.41 -0.88 4.33
C VAL A 133 -53.63 0.19 3.57
N GLU A 134 -54.22 1.37 3.36
CA GLU A 134 -53.57 2.51 2.72
C GLU A 134 -52.41 3.03 3.57
N ALA A 135 -52.63 3.19 4.88
CA ALA A 135 -51.59 3.59 5.84
C ALA A 135 -50.42 2.59 5.90
N ARG A 136 -50.67 1.28 5.68
CA ARG A 136 -49.59 0.27 5.60
C ARG A 136 -48.80 0.37 4.29
N ALA A 137 -49.47 0.42 3.15
CA ALA A 137 -48.83 0.54 1.85
C ALA A 137 -47.98 1.82 1.76
N MET A 138 -48.46 2.91 2.38
CA MET A 138 -47.76 4.18 2.48
C MET A 138 -46.45 4.09 3.26
N ARG A 139 -46.45 3.38 4.40
CA ARG A 139 -45.22 3.13 5.19
C ARG A 139 -44.19 2.30 4.41
N GLU A 140 -44.65 1.27 3.71
CA GLU A 140 -43.79 0.43 2.87
C GLU A 140 -43.18 1.26 1.73
N ALA A 141 -43.96 2.15 1.10
CA ALA A 141 -43.46 3.09 0.10
C ALA A 141 -42.42 4.08 0.66
N LEU A 142 -42.64 4.64 1.86
CA LEU A 142 -41.69 5.55 2.53
C LEU A 142 -40.33 4.88 2.79
N THR A 143 -40.37 3.67 3.33
CA THR A 143 -39.15 2.90 3.60
C THR A 143 -38.42 2.49 2.32
N ALA A 144 -39.14 2.03 1.30
CA ALA A 144 -38.57 1.69 -0.01
C ALA A 144 -37.90 2.90 -0.67
N TRP A 145 -38.60 4.03 -0.74
CA TRP A 145 -38.06 5.25 -1.31
C TRP A 145 -36.81 5.74 -0.58
N ARG A 146 -36.81 5.66 0.76
CA ARG A 146 -35.64 5.99 1.57
C ARG A 146 -34.43 5.12 1.22
N THR A 147 -34.64 3.81 1.05
CA THR A 147 -33.55 2.91 0.65
C THR A 147 -33.01 3.24 -0.73
N GLU A 148 -33.88 3.61 -1.67
CA GLU A 148 -33.51 4.03 -3.02
C GLU A 148 -32.74 5.36 -3.00
N SER A 149 -33.19 6.35 -2.23
CA SER A 149 -32.54 7.65 -2.07
C SER A 149 -31.10 7.51 -1.54
N LEU A 150 -30.92 6.68 -0.50
CA LEU A 150 -29.59 6.36 0.04
C LEU A 150 -28.70 5.61 -0.97
N ALA A 151 -29.27 4.66 -1.72
CA ALA A 151 -28.54 3.91 -2.74
C ALA A 151 -28.08 4.84 -3.89
N ARG A 152 -28.94 5.78 -4.29
CA ARG A 152 -28.63 6.80 -5.30
C ARG A 152 -27.49 7.71 -4.84
N LEU A 153 -27.57 8.24 -3.61
CA LEU A 153 -26.51 9.05 -3.01
C LEU A 153 -25.17 8.30 -2.97
N ALA A 154 -25.16 7.06 -2.50
CA ALA A 154 -23.95 6.25 -2.43
C ALA A 154 -23.33 6.01 -3.82
N ARG A 155 -24.17 5.84 -4.85
CA ARG A 155 -23.72 5.67 -6.24
C ARG A 155 -23.11 6.96 -6.79
N GLU A 156 -23.76 8.10 -6.58
CA GLU A 156 -23.27 9.41 -6.99
C GLU A 156 -21.94 9.76 -6.29
N GLU A 157 -21.84 9.50 -4.98
CA GLU A 157 -20.63 9.71 -4.19
C GLU A 157 -19.46 8.84 -4.67
N LYS A 158 -19.73 7.56 -4.96
CA LYS A 158 -18.74 6.63 -5.51
C LYS A 158 -18.24 7.10 -6.88
N GLN A 159 -19.14 7.51 -7.77
CA GLN A 159 -18.78 8.02 -9.09
C GLN A 159 -17.94 9.30 -9.01
N GLN A 160 -18.32 10.23 -8.15
CA GLN A 160 -17.56 11.46 -7.97
C GLN A 160 -16.18 11.20 -7.36
N THR A 161 -16.10 10.35 -6.33
CA THR A 161 -14.82 9.99 -5.71
C THR A 161 -13.91 9.33 -6.75
N ALA A 162 -14.43 8.47 -7.63
CA ALA A 162 -13.67 7.87 -8.71
C ALA A 162 -13.13 8.91 -9.71
N ARG A 163 -13.95 9.91 -10.09
CA ARG A 163 -13.52 11.01 -10.97
C ARG A 163 -12.43 11.87 -10.32
N GLN A 164 -12.63 12.26 -9.05
CA GLN A 164 -11.64 13.04 -8.29
C GLN A 164 -10.34 12.24 -8.10
N MET A 165 -10.44 10.93 -7.88
CA MET A 165 -9.28 10.05 -7.75
C MET A 165 -8.48 9.98 -9.05
N GLN A 166 -9.17 9.83 -10.19
CA GLN A 166 -8.50 9.85 -11.50
C GLN A 166 -7.78 11.19 -11.74
N ALA A 167 -8.41 12.31 -11.37
CA ALA A 167 -7.78 13.62 -11.45
C ALA A 167 -6.55 13.74 -10.52
N ALA A 168 -6.63 13.20 -9.30
CA ALA A 168 -5.51 13.16 -8.36
C ALA A 168 -4.33 12.33 -8.89
N ILE A 169 -4.59 11.18 -9.51
CA ILE A 169 -3.56 10.35 -10.18
C ILE A 169 -2.85 11.15 -11.28
N ILE A 170 -3.63 11.83 -12.14
CA ILE A 170 -3.10 12.67 -13.22
C ILE A 170 -2.26 13.82 -12.66
N TRP A 171 -2.71 14.46 -11.58
CA TRP A 171 -2.00 15.55 -10.93
C TRP A 171 -0.68 15.11 -10.29
N LEU A 172 -0.67 13.95 -9.63
CA LEU A 172 0.56 13.34 -9.07
C LEU A 172 1.55 12.92 -10.16
N ARG A 173 1.08 12.70 -11.40
CA ARG A 173 1.85 12.17 -12.54
C ARG A 173 2.57 10.86 -12.17
N LEU A 174 1.83 9.98 -11.48
CA LEU A 174 2.36 8.71 -11.00
C LEU A 174 1.80 7.56 -11.83
N ASP A 175 2.69 6.66 -12.25
CA ASP A 175 2.34 5.31 -12.65
C ASP A 175 2.86 4.35 -11.58
N ASP A 176 1.95 3.67 -10.88
CA ASP A 176 2.25 2.75 -9.77
C ASP A 176 2.25 1.28 -10.24
N SER A 177 2.12 1.04 -11.56
CA SER A 177 2.05 -0.32 -12.14
C SER A 177 3.28 -1.16 -11.77
N ASP A 178 4.47 -0.56 -11.82
CA ASP A 178 5.72 -1.21 -11.47
C ASP A 178 5.75 -1.65 -9.99
N GLN A 179 5.25 -0.80 -9.08
CA GLN A 179 5.17 -1.11 -7.65
C GLN A 179 4.17 -2.24 -7.36
N ILE A 180 3.10 -2.35 -8.14
CA ILE A 180 2.14 -3.45 -8.04
C ILE A 180 2.81 -4.74 -8.51
N VAL A 181 3.42 -4.74 -9.70
CA VAL A 181 4.09 -5.93 -10.27
C VAL A 181 5.21 -6.42 -9.36
N LEU A 182 6.06 -5.53 -8.86
CA LEU A 182 7.15 -5.85 -7.93
C LEU A 182 6.62 -6.50 -6.65
N SER A 183 5.62 -5.88 -6.02
CA SER A 183 5.03 -6.39 -4.78
C SER A 183 4.40 -7.76 -4.98
N ASP A 184 3.69 -7.97 -6.10
CA ASP A 184 3.06 -9.25 -6.41
C ASP A 184 4.10 -10.34 -6.66
N ALA A 185 5.19 -10.03 -7.37
CA ALA A 185 6.29 -10.95 -7.59
C ALA A 185 6.95 -11.37 -6.26
N LEU A 186 7.28 -10.41 -5.39
CA LEU A 186 7.88 -10.70 -4.07
C LEU A 186 6.92 -11.50 -3.17
N THR A 187 5.63 -11.20 -3.22
CA THR A 187 4.61 -11.91 -2.45
C THR A 187 4.48 -13.36 -2.93
N LYS A 188 4.49 -13.60 -4.24
CA LYS A 188 4.47 -14.94 -4.84
C LYS A 188 5.69 -15.77 -4.44
N VAL A 189 6.89 -15.17 -4.45
CA VAL A 189 8.11 -15.87 -4.02
C VAL A 189 8.00 -16.35 -2.58
N GLY A 190 7.54 -15.50 -1.65
CA GLY A 190 7.36 -15.92 -0.27
C GLY A 190 6.22 -16.93 -0.08
N ALA A 191 5.10 -16.77 -0.77
CA ALA A 191 3.97 -17.71 -0.71
C ALA A 191 4.30 -19.09 -1.28
N GLY A 192 5.18 -19.17 -2.28
CA GLY A 192 5.66 -20.44 -2.85
C GLY A 192 6.56 -21.24 -1.91
N HIS A 193 7.03 -20.64 -0.81
CA HIS A 193 7.94 -21.27 0.14
C HIS A 193 7.47 -21.05 1.59
N PRO A 194 6.34 -21.67 1.98
CA PRO A 194 5.76 -21.48 3.32
C PRO A 194 6.74 -21.88 4.43
N GLY A 195 6.67 -21.19 5.56
CA GLY A 195 7.57 -21.41 6.70
C GLY A 195 8.88 -20.62 6.64
N THR A 196 9.22 -19.99 5.49
CA THR A 196 10.52 -19.33 5.34
C THR A 196 10.62 -17.94 5.98
N VAL A 197 9.50 -17.25 6.20
CA VAL A 197 9.50 -15.90 6.78
C VAL A 197 8.85 -15.86 8.17
N ASP A 198 8.17 -16.92 8.58
CA ASP A 198 7.39 -16.98 9.83
C ASP A 198 8.23 -16.73 11.08
N TRP A 199 9.52 -17.05 11.04
CA TRP A 199 10.44 -16.82 12.15
C TRP A 199 10.63 -15.31 12.44
N VAL A 200 10.51 -14.45 11.42
CA VAL A 200 10.65 -12.99 11.57
C VAL A 200 9.57 -12.44 12.50
N LEU A 201 8.34 -12.95 12.40
CA LEU A 201 7.22 -12.56 13.25
C LEU A 201 7.43 -12.91 14.73
N LYS A 202 8.28 -13.91 15.03
CA LYS A 202 8.60 -14.36 16.39
C LYS A 202 9.66 -13.49 17.07
N ARG A 203 10.33 -12.59 16.32
CA ARG A 203 11.40 -11.75 16.86
C ARG A 203 10.84 -10.60 17.67
N ARG A 204 11.42 -10.38 18.86
CA ARG A 204 10.96 -9.36 19.82
C ARG A 204 10.82 -7.98 19.20
N GLN A 205 11.76 -7.59 18.34
CA GLN A 205 11.76 -6.30 17.64
C GLN A 205 10.51 -6.16 16.76
N VAL A 206 10.18 -7.20 16.00
CA VAL A 206 9.02 -7.24 15.10
C VAL A 206 7.73 -7.31 15.90
N SER A 207 7.64 -8.21 16.89
CA SER A 207 6.44 -8.34 17.72
C SER A 207 6.15 -7.05 18.52
N SER A 208 7.18 -6.37 19.02
CA SER A 208 7.04 -5.07 19.69
C SER A 208 6.53 -4.01 18.72
N TRP A 209 7.12 -3.93 17.52
CA TRP A 209 6.69 -3.00 16.49
C TRP A 209 5.25 -3.26 16.04
N LEU A 210 4.82 -4.52 15.93
CA LEU A 210 3.43 -4.87 15.62
C LEU A 210 2.46 -4.54 16.77
N GLY A 211 2.91 -4.64 18.02
CA GLY A 211 2.08 -4.44 19.22
C GLY A 211 1.53 -3.01 19.37
N PRO A 212 0.44 -2.78 20.12
CA PRO A 212 -0.29 -1.50 20.14
C PRO A 212 0.47 -0.32 20.79
N SER A 213 1.66 -0.55 21.35
CA SER A 213 2.43 0.50 22.00
C SER A 213 3.00 1.51 20.98
N ALA A 214 2.96 2.79 21.36
CA ALA A 214 3.61 3.88 20.64
C ALA A 214 5.13 3.95 20.90
N ASP A 215 5.68 3.10 21.76
CA ASP A 215 7.10 3.14 22.15
C ASP A 215 8.06 2.65 21.06
N THR A 216 7.55 1.87 20.09
CA THR A 216 8.32 1.32 18.97
C THR A 216 7.72 1.74 17.62
N PRO A 217 7.81 3.02 17.24
CA PRO A 217 7.26 3.50 15.97
C PRO A 217 8.14 3.18 14.76
N PHE A 218 9.37 2.72 14.98
CA PHE A 218 10.32 2.37 13.94
C PHE A 218 10.80 0.93 14.08
N LEU A 219 10.99 0.27 12.96
CA LEU A 219 11.69 -1.00 12.83
C LEU A 219 12.65 -0.92 11.64
N CYS A 220 13.90 -1.29 11.84
CA CYS A 220 14.89 -1.39 10.79
C CYS A 220 15.23 -2.86 10.53
N LEU A 221 14.99 -3.33 9.31
CA LEU A 221 15.45 -4.64 8.85
C LEU A 221 16.80 -4.44 8.15
N GLN A 222 17.87 -4.89 8.79
CA GLN A 222 19.23 -4.79 8.27
C GLN A 222 19.69 -6.14 7.74
N GLY A 223 20.31 -6.17 6.56
CA GLY A 223 20.94 -7.39 6.06
C GLY A 223 21.66 -7.20 4.74
N GLY A 224 22.64 -8.06 4.47
CA GLY A 224 23.44 -8.01 3.24
C GLY A 224 22.64 -8.20 1.94
N PRO A 225 23.29 -8.07 0.78
CA PRO A 225 22.67 -8.40 -0.50
C PRO A 225 22.23 -9.87 -0.52
N GLY A 226 21.07 -10.15 -1.09
CA GLY A 226 20.58 -11.53 -1.23
C GLY A 226 20.13 -12.24 0.05
N THR A 227 20.01 -11.58 1.20
CA THR A 227 19.50 -12.21 2.44
C THR A 227 17.96 -12.31 2.53
N GLY A 228 17.24 -11.89 1.48
CA GLY A 228 15.78 -12.02 1.39
C GLY A 228 14.97 -10.89 2.03
N LYS A 229 15.57 -9.72 2.31
CA LYS A 229 14.89 -8.57 2.95
C LYS A 229 13.58 -8.18 2.25
N SER A 230 13.61 -7.97 0.94
CA SER A 230 12.43 -7.56 0.16
C SER A 230 11.30 -8.58 0.22
N VAL A 231 11.64 -9.88 0.20
CA VAL A 231 10.66 -10.96 0.37
C VAL A 231 10.07 -10.93 1.78
N MET A 232 10.89 -10.70 2.81
CA MET A 232 10.40 -10.56 4.19
C MET A 232 9.45 -9.38 4.36
N VAL A 233 9.79 -8.21 3.79
CA VAL A 233 8.92 -7.03 3.82
C VAL A 233 7.60 -7.30 3.11
N ALA A 234 7.61 -7.93 1.93
CA ALA A 234 6.39 -8.30 1.21
C ALA A 234 5.49 -9.27 2.00
N GLN A 235 6.08 -10.25 2.70
CA GLN A 235 5.31 -11.14 3.58
C GLN A 235 4.74 -10.40 4.80
N LEU A 236 5.48 -9.44 5.38
CA LEU A 236 4.96 -8.60 6.45
C LEU A 236 3.77 -7.74 5.97
N VAL A 237 3.82 -7.19 4.76
CA VAL A 237 2.68 -6.52 4.12
C VAL A 237 1.49 -7.46 4.02
N SER A 238 1.69 -8.67 3.51
CA SER A 238 0.62 -9.68 3.35
C SER A 238 0.00 -10.07 4.70
N PHE A 239 0.83 -10.27 5.73
CA PHE A 239 0.40 -10.55 7.10
C PHE A 239 -0.45 -9.41 7.68
N LEU A 240 0.03 -8.17 7.57
CA LEU A 240 -0.68 -6.98 8.06
C LEU A 240 -2.03 -6.79 7.35
N ASN A 241 -2.07 -6.93 6.02
CA ASN A 241 -3.29 -6.83 5.23
C ASN A 241 -4.31 -7.91 5.62
N SER A 242 -3.85 -9.13 5.88
CA SER A 242 -4.72 -10.25 6.30
C SER A 242 -5.35 -10.00 7.67
N SER A 243 -4.62 -9.35 8.60
CA SER A 243 -5.13 -9.03 9.93
C SER A 243 -6.24 -7.97 9.94
N LYS A 244 -6.34 -7.13 8.89
CA LYS A 244 -7.25 -5.97 8.78
C LYS A 244 -7.24 -4.99 9.97
N SER A 245 -6.19 -5.08 10.80
CA SER A 245 -6.03 -4.31 12.05
C SER A 245 -5.49 -2.89 11.82
N SER A 246 -4.89 -2.66 10.66
CA SER A 246 -4.21 -1.40 10.34
C SER A 246 -4.29 -1.10 8.84
N LEU A 247 -4.09 0.16 8.49
CA LEU A 247 -3.83 0.59 7.13
C LEU A 247 -2.37 0.29 6.80
N VAL A 248 -2.12 -0.40 5.69
CA VAL A 248 -0.78 -0.77 5.24
C VAL A 248 -0.45 0.04 3.99
N ILE A 249 0.63 0.81 4.07
CA ILE A 249 1.18 1.61 2.98
C ILE A 249 2.58 1.08 2.72
N ARG A 250 2.96 0.91 1.46
CA ARG A 250 4.25 0.28 1.11
C ARG A 250 4.92 0.93 -0.08
N HIS A 251 6.25 0.88 -0.13
CA HIS A 251 7.01 1.25 -1.31
C HIS A 251 8.29 0.40 -1.39
N PHE A 252 8.60 -0.12 -2.58
CA PHE A 252 9.81 -0.89 -2.86
C PHE A 252 10.73 -0.06 -3.74
N CYS A 253 11.85 0.38 -3.17
CA CYS A 253 12.91 1.04 -3.93
C CYS A 253 13.69 -0.05 -4.68
N SER A 254 13.82 0.09 -5.99
CA SER A 254 14.53 -0.86 -6.82
C SER A 254 15.36 -0.14 -7.89
N TYR A 255 16.65 -0.43 -7.99
CA TYR A 255 17.59 0.13 -8.95
C TYR A 255 17.18 -0.14 -10.41
N THR A 256 16.36 -1.16 -10.60
CA THR A 256 15.79 -1.52 -11.90
C THR A 256 14.55 -0.71 -12.25
N HIS A 257 14.12 0.21 -11.38
CA HIS A 257 13.06 1.17 -11.64
C HIS A 257 13.54 2.53 -11.14
N ASP A 258 14.21 3.31 -12.00
CA ASP A 258 14.82 4.59 -11.62
C ASP A 258 13.86 5.52 -10.87
N SER A 259 12.59 5.56 -11.29
CA SER A 259 11.50 6.30 -10.65
C SER A 259 11.29 5.91 -9.18
N SER A 260 11.40 4.63 -8.83
CA SER A 260 11.18 4.13 -7.46
C SER A 260 12.21 4.61 -6.44
N THR A 261 13.36 5.10 -6.91
CA THR A 261 14.42 5.64 -6.04
C THR A 261 14.38 7.17 -5.93
N GLN A 262 13.44 7.82 -6.65
CA GLN A 262 13.27 9.27 -6.62
C GLN A 262 12.41 9.67 -5.42
N TYR A 263 12.87 10.69 -4.68
CA TYR A 263 12.24 11.13 -3.44
C TYR A 263 10.79 11.56 -3.63
N ASP A 264 10.51 12.35 -4.66
CA ASP A 264 9.16 12.82 -4.97
C ASP A 264 8.24 11.67 -5.39
N HIS A 265 8.76 10.69 -6.13
CA HIS A 265 8.02 9.51 -6.55
C HIS A 265 7.65 8.61 -5.36
N ILE A 266 8.55 8.42 -4.40
CA ILE A 266 8.26 7.70 -3.15
C ILE A 266 7.08 8.38 -2.43
N ILE A 267 7.15 9.70 -2.21
CA ILE A 267 6.07 10.44 -1.54
C ILE A 267 4.75 10.34 -2.30
N LYS A 268 4.77 10.50 -3.63
CA LYS A 268 3.59 10.36 -4.49
C LYS A 268 2.97 8.96 -4.39
N SER A 269 3.78 7.90 -4.38
CA SER A 269 3.31 6.51 -4.23
C SER A 269 2.67 6.26 -2.87
N LEU A 270 3.25 6.80 -1.78
CA LEU A 270 2.63 6.75 -0.45
C LEU A 270 1.30 7.51 -0.41
N LEU A 271 1.29 8.75 -0.94
CA LEU A 271 0.10 9.60 -1.01
C LEU A 271 -1.03 8.97 -1.80
N LEU A 272 -0.72 8.34 -2.93
CA LEU A 272 -1.73 7.65 -3.73
C LEU A 272 -2.41 6.53 -2.92
N GLN A 273 -1.64 5.73 -2.20
CA GLN A 273 -2.18 4.68 -1.34
C GLN A 273 -3.02 5.24 -0.18
N PHE A 274 -2.63 6.39 0.41
CA PHE A 274 -3.48 7.07 1.38
C PHE A 274 -4.79 7.57 0.77
N ALA A 275 -4.72 8.16 -0.43
CA ALA A 275 -5.89 8.66 -1.16
C ALA A 275 -6.88 7.53 -1.51
N GLN A 276 -6.38 6.33 -1.83
CA GLN A 276 -7.22 5.13 -2.06
C GLN A 276 -8.06 4.76 -0.82
N HIS A 277 -7.64 5.15 0.38
CA HIS A 277 -8.31 4.83 1.64
C HIS A 277 -9.08 6.01 2.25
N SER A 278 -9.03 7.19 1.64
CA SER A 278 -9.71 8.39 2.14
C SER A 278 -10.31 9.23 1.02
N ALA A 279 -11.63 9.14 0.89
CA ALA A 279 -12.38 9.98 -0.05
C ALA A 279 -12.31 11.48 0.30
N ASP A 280 -12.17 11.80 1.59
CA ASP A 280 -11.99 13.18 2.07
C ASP A 280 -10.64 13.75 1.63
N LEU A 281 -9.57 12.93 1.66
CA LEU A 281 -8.25 13.32 1.15
C LEU A 281 -8.28 13.54 -0.36
N VAL A 282 -8.94 12.65 -1.11
CA VAL A 282 -9.11 12.79 -2.57
C VAL A 282 -9.84 14.08 -2.93
N ALA A 283 -10.93 14.39 -2.23
CA ALA A 283 -11.68 15.63 -2.44
C ALA A 283 -10.82 16.86 -2.13
N HIS A 284 -10.04 16.82 -1.05
CA HIS A 284 -9.15 17.92 -0.70
C HIS A 284 -8.03 18.14 -1.74
N ILE A 285 -7.39 17.06 -2.20
CA ILE A 285 -6.39 17.14 -3.28
C ILE A 285 -7.02 17.76 -4.53
N HIS A 286 -8.22 17.31 -4.89
CA HIS A 286 -8.94 17.80 -6.05
C HIS A 286 -9.26 19.29 -5.96
N ASP A 287 -9.88 19.74 -4.87
CA ASP A 287 -10.44 21.09 -4.79
C ASP A 287 -9.36 22.17 -4.54
N GLU A 288 -8.30 21.84 -3.79
CA GLU A 288 -7.27 22.83 -3.42
C GLU A 288 -6.09 22.90 -4.40
N TYR A 289 -5.72 21.78 -5.04
CA TYR A 289 -4.47 21.67 -5.79
C TYR A 289 -4.64 21.48 -7.29
N ILE A 290 -5.72 20.83 -7.74
CA ILE A 290 -5.91 20.56 -9.17
C ILE A 290 -6.32 21.86 -9.88
N GLY A 291 -5.52 22.25 -10.87
CA GLY A 291 -5.73 23.48 -11.66
C GLY A 291 -5.12 24.76 -11.09
N SER A 292 -4.69 24.74 -9.83
CA SER A 292 -4.16 25.91 -9.11
C SER A 292 -2.67 25.81 -8.78
N ARG A 293 -2.15 24.60 -8.52
CA ARG A 293 -0.78 24.38 -7.98
C ARG A 293 -0.09 23.18 -8.62
N GLN A 294 1.21 23.31 -8.85
CA GLN A 294 2.07 22.17 -9.21
C GLN A 294 2.41 21.34 -7.96
N ALA A 295 2.53 20.02 -8.14
CA ALA A 295 2.94 19.08 -7.10
C ALA A 295 4.44 19.23 -6.76
N THR A 296 4.79 20.29 -6.02
CA THR A 296 6.15 20.50 -5.51
C THR A 296 6.41 19.58 -4.30
N VAL A 297 7.69 19.32 -4.00
CA VAL A 297 8.08 18.43 -2.89
C VAL A 297 7.50 18.90 -1.55
N GLY A 298 7.56 20.19 -1.22
CA GLY A 298 7.00 20.69 0.04
C GLY A 298 5.49 20.46 0.16
N ILE A 299 4.73 20.69 -0.92
CA ILE A 299 3.29 20.39 -0.95
C ILE A 299 3.03 18.90 -0.73
N LEU A 300 3.84 18.02 -1.33
CA LEU A 300 3.70 16.58 -1.18
C LEU A 300 4.01 16.12 0.25
N GLU A 301 5.01 16.70 0.90
CA GLU A 301 5.33 16.45 2.31
C GLU A 301 4.17 16.89 3.22
N ASP A 302 3.67 18.12 3.05
CA ASP A 302 2.55 18.65 3.83
C ASP A 302 1.28 17.79 3.67
N LEU A 303 0.97 17.38 2.44
CA LEU A 303 -0.15 16.48 2.15
C LEU A 303 0.02 15.11 2.82
N LEU A 304 1.24 14.59 2.90
CA LEU A 304 1.51 13.28 3.48
C LEU A 304 1.35 13.31 5.00
N GLU A 305 1.86 14.36 5.65
CA GLU A 305 1.66 14.59 7.09
C GLU A 305 0.17 14.70 7.41
N MET A 306 -0.57 15.51 6.65
CA MET A 306 -2.01 15.66 6.78
C MET A 306 -2.77 14.34 6.57
N ALA A 307 -2.37 13.53 5.58
CA ALA A 307 -2.98 12.24 5.31
C ALA A 307 -2.83 11.27 6.50
N VAL A 308 -1.63 11.24 7.10
CA VAL A 308 -1.36 10.43 8.30
C VAL A 308 -2.20 10.90 9.48
N ASP A 309 -2.32 12.22 9.70
CA ASP A 309 -3.11 12.78 10.79
C ASP A 309 -4.61 12.51 10.64
N LEU A 310 -5.12 12.67 9.41
CA LEU A 310 -6.52 12.41 9.05
C LEU A 310 -6.89 10.96 9.33
N LEU A 311 -6.08 10.01 8.85
CA LEU A 311 -6.38 8.58 8.94
C LEU A 311 -6.07 7.97 10.31
N SER A 312 -5.16 8.57 11.08
CA SER A 312 -4.91 8.20 12.48
C SER A 312 -6.06 8.56 13.43
N GLY A 313 -6.96 9.47 13.02
CA GLY A 313 -8.02 10.01 13.85
C GLY A 313 -9.27 9.15 14.01
N ASN A 314 -9.49 8.18 13.12
CA ASN A 314 -10.74 7.43 13.05
C ASN A 314 -10.89 6.32 14.11
N GLY A 315 -10.05 6.33 15.16
CA GLY A 315 -10.22 5.55 16.40
C GLY A 315 -10.12 4.02 16.28
N GLN A 316 -9.93 3.45 15.07
CA GLN A 316 -10.06 2.00 14.86
C GLN A 316 -8.86 1.33 14.15
N ARG A 317 -7.96 2.06 13.50
CA ARG A 317 -6.84 1.46 12.75
C ARG A 317 -5.53 2.24 12.93
N GLY A 318 -4.45 1.54 13.25
CA GLY A 318 -3.09 2.09 13.12
C GLY A 318 -2.67 2.17 11.65
N ILE A 319 -1.56 2.85 11.38
CA ILE A 319 -0.95 2.97 10.04
C ILE A 319 0.43 2.32 10.09
N HIS A 320 0.70 1.39 9.18
CA HIS A 320 2.03 0.83 8.96
C HIS A 320 2.54 1.27 7.59
N ILE A 321 3.68 1.95 7.56
CA ILE A 321 4.40 2.34 6.34
C ILE A 321 5.62 1.43 6.21
N LEU A 322 5.76 0.71 5.11
CA LEU A 322 6.89 -0.19 4.86
C LEU A 322 7.68 0.31 3.65
N LEU A 323 8.95 0.66 3.88
CA LEU A 323 9.89 1.11 2.85
C LEU A 323 11.00 0.08 2.71
N ASP A 324 11.07 -0.58 1.56
CA ASP A 324 12.13 -1.53 1.24
C ASP A 324 13.19 -0.91 0.33
N GLY A 325 14.45 -1.29 0.54
CA GLY A 325 15.56 -0.89 -0.32
C GLY A 325 16.04 0.54 -0.14
N LEU A 326 16.07 1.08 1.10
CA LEU A 326 16.54 2.46 1.32
C LEU A 326 17.97 2.70 0.79
N ASP A 327 18.83 1.67 0.84
CA ASP A 327 20.20 1.73 0.31
C ASP A 327 20.26 1.93 -1.20
N GLU A 328 19.20 1.60 -1.93
CA GLU A 328 19.12 1.81 -3.39
C GLU A 328 18.79 3.26 -3.75
N CYS A 329 18.39 4.09 -2.77
CA CYS A 329 18.20 5.51 -2.97
C CYS A 329 19.52 6.30 -2.90
N PRO A 330 19.66 7.42 -3.63
CA PRO A 330 20.77 8.35 -3.45
C PRO A 330 20.95 8.81 -1.98
N ILE A 331 22.19 8.90 -1.51
CA ILE A 331 22.55 9.17 -0.11
C ILE A 331 21.92 10.47 0.44
N ASP A 332 21.82 11.51 -0.39
CA ASP A 332 21.19 12.78 -0.05
C ASP A 332 19.67 12.60 0.20
N LYS A 333 19.01 11.78 -0.60
CA LYS A 333 17.57 11.47 -0.49
C LYS A 333 17.27 10.57 0.70
N GLN A 334 18.15 9.62 1.02
CA GLN A 334 17.99 8.73 2.18
C GLN A 334 17.80 9.52 3.48
N ARG A 335 18.62 10.57 3.70
CA ARG A 335 18.51 11.43 4.90
C ARG A 335 17.19 12.19 4.94
N SER A 336 16.73 12.70 3.79
CA SER A 336 15.45 13.41 3.71
C SER A 336 14.27 12.49 3.99
N LEU A 337 14.28 11.27 3.44
CA LEU A 337 13.24 10.27 3.69
C LEU A 337 13.18 9.84 5.15
N LEU A 338 14.34 9.62 5.79
CA LEU A 338 14.40 9.31 7.21
C LEU A 338 13.85 10.46 8.08
N ARG A 339 14.13 11.72 7.72
CA ARG A 339 13.57 12.90 8.40
C ARG A 339 12.05 12.93 8.26
N LEU A 340 11.53 12.77 7.05
CA LEU A 340 10.09 12.75 6.79
C LEU A 340 9.40 11.63 7.57
N MET A 341 9.89 10.39 7.48
CA MET A 341 9.33 9.26 8.24
C MET A 341 9.35 9.51 9.75
N LYS A 342 10.38 10.22 10.25
CA LYS A 342 10.45 10.61 11.66
C LYS A 342 9.39 11.65 12.01
N CYS A 343 9.11 12.61 11.13
CA CYS A 343 8.01 13.56 11.34
C CYS A 343 6.67 12.83 11.42
N LEU A 344 6.39 11.91 10.49
CA LEU A 344 5.12 11.14 10.45
C LEU A 344 4.86 10.29 11.71
N THR A 345 5.92 9.87 12.39
CA THR A 345 5.87 9.02 13.60
C THR A 345 5.96 9.82 14.91
N SER A 346 6.34 11.10 14.87
CA SER A 346 6.54 11.93 16.07
C SER A 346 5.24 12.55 16.61
N GLY A 347 4.14 12.48 15.84
CA GLY A 347 2.84 13.05 16.20
C GLY A 347 2.01 12.19 17.17
N ARG A 348 0.76 12.62 17.42
CA ARG A 348 -0.29 11.82 18.10
C ARG A 348 -0.92 10.78 17.15
N SER A 349 -0.20 10.39 16.11
CA SER A 349 -0.59 9.43 15.09
C SER A 349 -0.19 8.03 15.56
N ASN A 350 -1.04 7.03 15.32
CA ASN A 350 -0.66 5.62 15.50
C ASN A 350 0.04 5.14 14.23
N CYS A 351 1.11 5.83 13.84
CA CYS A 351 1.88 5.58 12.63
C CYS A 351 3.18 4.87 12.99
N LYS A 352 3.46 3.80 12.27
CA LYS A 352 4.67 2.99 12.44
C LYS A 352 5.34 2.76 11.11
N VAL A 353 6.66 2.80 11.11
CA VAL A 353 7.48 2.71 9.90
C VAL A 353 8.42 1.52 10.01
N LEU A 354 8.47 0.70 8.96
CA LEU A 354 9.52 -0.28 8.72
C LEU A 354 10.40 0.24 7.59
N ILE A 355 11.72 0.17 7.80
CA ILE A 355 12.72 0.46 6.77
C ILE A 355 13.61 -0.76 6.60
N SER A 356 13.82 -1.20 5.37
CA SER A 356 14.79 -2.25 5.02
C SER A 356 15.99 -1.64 4.30
N SER A 357 17.19 -2.04 4.71
CA SER A 357 18.45 -1.55 4.13
C SER A 357 19.62 -2.51 4.37
N ARG A 358 20.75 -2.32 3.66
CA ARG A 358 22.02 -3.03 3.92
C ARG A 358 22.69 -2.60 5.21
N ASP A 359 22.77 -1.29 5.41
CA ASP A 359 23.38 -0.69 6.58
C ASP A 359 22.30 -0.13 7.52
N VAL A 360 22.66 0.05 8.80
CA VAL A 360 21.75 0.72 9.74
C VAL A 360 21.74 2.21 9.38
N PRO A 361 20.59 2.77 8.95
CA PRO A 361 20.49 4.20 8.71
C PRO A 361 20.70 4.98 10.02
N PRO A 362 20.97 6.30 9.96
CA PRO A 362 21.09 7.15 11.16
C PRO A 362 19.74 7.28 11.88
N LEU A 363 19.37 6.25 12.64
CA LEU A 363 18.10 6.15 13.36
C LEU A 363 18.12 7.00 14.63
N PRO A 364 16.94 7.51 15.07
CA PRO A 364 16.79 8.13 16.38
C PRO A 364 17.26 7.20 17.49
N ALA A 365 17.80 7.76 18.59
CA ALA A 365 18.31 6.97 19.71
C ALA A 365 17.29 5.97 20.28
N ARG A 366 15.99 6.32 20.27
CA ARG A 366 14.89 5.43 20.70
C ARG A 366 14.64 4.26 19.74
N ALA A 367 14.98 4.41 18.46
CA ALA A 367 14.81 3.39 17.43
C ALA A 367 16.01 2.45 17.28
N ARG A 368 17.15 2.74 17.91
CA ARG A 368 18.34 1.85 17.87
C ARG A 368 18.10 0.46 18.46
N LYS A 369 17.14 0.33 19.39
CA LYS A 369 16.71 -0.97 19.96
C LYS A 369 15.75 -1.75 19.05
N ALA A 370 15.30 -1.14 17.95
CA ALA A 370 14.37 -1.72 16.99
C ALA A 370 15.06 -2.03 15.65
N VAL A 371 16.31 -2.48 15.72
CA VAL A 371 17.04 -3.02 14.55
C VAL A 371 16.97 -4.54 14.64
N LEU A 372 16.49 -5.17 13.57
CA LEU A 372 16.61 -6.60 13.34
C LEU A 372 17.74 -6.81 12.34
N SER A 373 18.92 -7.21 12.83
CA SER A 373 20.08 -7.53 12.00
C SER A 373 20.03 -8.98 11.58
N LEU A 374 19.86 -9.23 10.28
CA LEU A 374 19.89 -10.56 9.70
C LEU A 374 21.28 -11.22 9.85
N ALA A 375 22.35 -10.43 9.98
CA ALA A 375 23.70 -10.94 10.23
C ALA A 375 23.83 -11.61 11.61
N GLU A 376 23.00 -11.21 12.58
CA GLU A 376 22.94 -11.80 13.92
C GLU A 376 22.02 -13.05 13.96
N GLU A 377 21.24 -13.28 12.90
CA GLU A 377 20.22 -14.33 12.83
C GLU A 377 20.63 -15.52 11.96
N LYS A 378 21.95 -15.81 11.89
CA LYS A 378 22.52 -16.86 11.02
C LYS A 378 21.88 -18.23 11.20
N ALA A 379 21.55 -18.62 12.44
CA ALA A 379 20.92 -19.92 12.70
C ALA A 379 19.53 -20.02 12.06
N CYS A 380 18.67 -19.01 12.26
CA CYS A 380 17.35 -19.00 11.64
C CYS A 380 17.41 -18.88 10.12
N LEU A 381 18.35 -18.09 9.59
CA LEU A 381 18.55 -18.03 8.15
C LEU A 381 19.00 -19.37 7.57
N ARG A 382 19.91 -20.10 8.24
CA ARG A 382 20.34 -21.43 7.84
C ARG A 382 19.18 -22.42 7.78
N ASP A 383 18.35 -22.48 8.82
CA ASP A 383 17.19 -23.38 8.88
C ASP A 383 16.16 -23.03 7.80
N THR A 384 16.00 -21.73 7.56
CA THR A 384 15.11 -21.20 6.54
C THR A 384 15.59 -21.55 5.13
N ILE A 385 16.87 -21.32 4.84
CA ILE A 385 17.48 -21.65 3.53
C ILE A 385 17.48 -23.16 3.32
N THR A 386 17.69 -23.96 4.37
CA THR A 386 17.55 -25.42 4.33
C THR A 386 16.12 -25.81 3.93
N THR A 387 15.12 -25.18 4.52
CA THR A 387 13.70 -25.42 4.17
C THR A 387 13.42 -25.01 2.72
N TYR A 388 13.91 -23.85 2.30
CA TYR A 388 13.82 -23.36 0.92
C TYR A 388 14.45 -24.35 -0.08
N ALA A 389 15.69 -24.78 0.18
CA ALA A 389 16.41 -25.75 -0.66
C ALA A 389 15.65 -27.07 -0.75
N ARG A 390 15.11 -27.56 0.37
CA ARG A 390 14.31 -28.79 0.41
C ARG A 390 13.07 -28.68 -0.47
N ILE A 391 12.30 -27.59 -0.37
CA ILE A 391 11.11 -27.37 -1.20
C ILE A 391 11.50 -27.38 -2.69
N ARG A 392 12.58 -26.68 -3.05
CA ARG A 392 13.07 -26.58 -4.43
C ARG A 392 13.59 -27.91 -4.99
N LEU A 393 14.29 -28.71 -4.18
CA LEU A 393 14.78 -30.03 -4.58
C LEU A 393 13.63 -31.03 -4.72
N LEU A 394 12.64 -31.00 -3.82
CA LEU A 394 11.45 -31.85 -3.94
C LEU A 394 10.63 -31.53 -5.19
N ALA A 395 10.63 -30.27 -5.66
CA ALA A 395 9.96 -29.89 -6.90
C ALA A 395 10.57 -30.54 -8.17
N ILE A 396 11.83 -31.00 -8.09
CA ILE A 396 12.51 -31.78 -9.13
C ILE A 396 12.74 -33.24 -8.68
N GLY A 397 11.96 -33.70 -7.69
CA GLY A 397 12.20 -34.96 -7.00
C GLY A 397 12.18 -36.20 -7.90
N ASP A 398 11.38 -36.18 -8.98
CA ASP A 398 11.34 -37.30 -9.93
C ASP A 398 12.69 -37.46 -10.66
N ASN A 399 13.29 -36.35 -11.13
CA ASN A 399 14.64 -36.37 -11.72
C ASN A 399 15.68 -36.85 -10.70
N LEU A 400 15.57 -36.43 -9.44
CA LEU A 400 16.50 -36.85 -8.39
C LEU A 400 16.36 -38.35 -8.07
N ARG A 401 15.13 -38.89 -8.08
CA ARG A 401 14.86 -40.32 -7.89
C ARG A 401 15.44 -41.16 -9.04
N GLU A 402 15.36 -40.68 -10.27
CA GLU A 402 16.01 -41.33 -11.42
C GLU A 402 17.54 -41.36 -11.30
N LEU A 403 18.13 -40.38 -10.61
CA LEU A 403 19.55 -40.35 -10.27
C LEU A 403 19.94 -41.22 -9.07
N GLY A 404 18.97 -41.90 -8.46
CA GLY A 404 19.16 -42.73 -7.26
C GLY A 404 19.25 -41.94 -5.96
N ILE A 405 18.86 -40.67 -5.95
CA ILE A 405 18.90 -39.81 -4.76
C ILE A 405 17.62 -40.02 -3.94
N SER A 406 17.78 -40.55 -2.74
CA SER A 406 16.71 -40.78 -1.77
C SER A 406 16.23 -39.49 -1.10
N GLU A 407 15.05 -39.54 -0.45
CA GLU A 407 14.54 -38.39 0.30
C GLU A 407 15.42 -38.00 1.50
N ASP A 408 16.15 -38.96 2.09
CA ASP A 408 17.08 -38.68 3.17
C ASP A 408 18.35 -37.98 2.66
N GLU A 409 18.83 -38.33 1.46
CA GLU A 409 19.89 -37.58 0.78
C GLU A 409 19.44 -36.18 0.39
N ILE A 410 18.19 -36.00 -0.07
CA ILE A 410 17.62 -34.66 -0.31
C ILE A 410 17.67 -33.81 0.96
N LYS A 411 17.32 -34.37 2.13
CA LYS A 411 17.43 -33.66 3.42
C LYS A 411 18.89 -33.28 3.72
N HIS A 412 19.82 -34.19 3.47
CA HIS A 412 21.25 -33.95 3.67
C HIS A 412 21.77 -32.84 2.76
N ILE A 413 21.48 -32.90 1.46
CA ILE A 413 21.81 -31.87 0.46
C ILE A 413 21.21 -30.52 0.87
N SER A 414 19.95 -30.50 1.28
CA SER A 414 19.27 -29.28 1.70
C SER A 414 19.97 -28.62 2.88
N SER A 415 20.36 -29.42 3.88
CA SER A 415 21.11 -28.94 5.06
C SER A 415 22.50 -28.44 4.66
N HIS A 416 23.17 -29.15 3.76
CA HIS A 416 24.47 -28.77 3.24
C HIS A 416 24.41 -27.42 2.51
N ILE A 417 23.44 -27.22 1.61
CA ILE A 417 23.19 -25.95 0.92
C ILE A 417 22.88 -24.83 1.94
N GLY A 418 22.02 -25.10 2.92
CA GLY A 418 21.68 -24.14 3.97
C GLY A 418 22.88 -23.67 4.79
N GLN A 419 23.80 -24.58 5.11
CA GLN A 419 25.05 -24.26 5.81
C GLN A 419 26.00 -23.42 4.95
N ARG A 420 26.20 -23.80 3.70
CA ARG A 420 27.14 -23.12 2.80
C ARG A 420 26.66 -21.75 2.34
N ALA A 421 25.35 -21.53 2.26
CA ALA A 421 24.78 -20.26 1.86
C ALA A 421 25.13 -19.09 2.80
N ASP A 422 25.55 -19.36 4.05
CA ASP A 422 25.86 -18.35 5.09
C ASP A 422 24.83 -17.20 5.17
N GLY A 423 23.54 -17.55 5.09
CA GLY A 423 22.44 -16.58 5.15
C GLY A 423 22.07 -15.88 3.83
N MET A 424 22.72 -16.22 2.72
CA MET A 424 22.43 -15.67 1.39
C MET A 424 21.48 -16.57 0.59
N PHE A 425 20.20 -16.19 0.53
CA PHE A 425 19.21 -16.84 -0.34
C PHE A 425 19.58 -16.75 -1.82
N LEU A 426 20.22 -15.65 -2.24
CA LEU A 426 20.67 -15.50 -3.62
C LEU A 426 21.65 -16.61 -4.00
N TRP A 427 22.63 -16.91 -3.15
CA TRP A 427 23.57 -18.00 -3.40
C TRP A 427 22.85 -19.35 -3.49
N ALA A 428 21.97 -19.66 -2.53
CA ALA A 428 21.20 -20.90 -2.55
C ALA A 428 20.34 -21.01 -3.82
N THR A 429 19.75 -19.91 -4.27
CA THR A 429 18.96 -19.86 -5.50
C THR A 429 19.82 -20.12 -6.73
N LEU A 430 21.02 -19.52 -6.82
CA LEU A 430 21.96 -19.75 -7.91
C LEU A 430 22.43 -21.20 -7.97
N VAL A 431 22.76 -21.80 -6.82
CA VAL A 431 23.11 -23.22 -6.71
C VAL A 431 21.98 -24.09 -7.20
N LEU A 432 20.76 -23.90 -6.68
CA LEU A 432 19.61 -24.71 -7.06
C LEU A 432 19.27 -24.55 -8.55
N ASN A 433 19.35 -23.33 -9.10
CA ASN A 433 19.15 -23.09 -10.53
C ASN A 433 20.24 -23.76 -11.37
N TYR A 434 21.50 -23.71 -10.93
CA TYR A 434 22.60 -24.41 -11.58
C TYR A 434 22.35 -25.92 -11.59
N LEU A 435 21.98 -26.51 -10.47
CA LEU A 435 21.69 -27.94 -10.37
C LEU A 435 20.50 -28.32 -11.27
N SER A 436 19.42 -27.55 -11.29
CA SER A 436 18.27 -27.83 -12.16
C SER A 436 18.56 -27.69 -13.66
N ALA A 437 19.54 -26.88 -14.05
CA ALA A 437 19.87 -26.61 -15.45
C ALA A 437 20.97 -27.52 -16.03
N ASN A 438 21.60 -28.37 -15.21
CA ASN A 438 22.64 -29.29 -15.66
C ASN A 438 22.13 -30.73 -15.72
N PHE A 439 22.71 -31.49 -16.64
CA PHE A 439 22.48 -32.92 -16.74
C PHE A 439 23.47 -33.64 -15.84
N PHE A 440 22.95 -34.58 -15.06
CA PHE A 440 23.74 -35.48 -14.24
C PHE A 440 23.38 -36.90 -14.66
N TYR A 441 24.37 -37.79 -14.64
CA TYR A 441 24.16 -39.21 -14.93
C TYR A 441 24.02 -40.04 -13.66
N THR A 442 24.56 -39.58 -12.53
CA THR A 442 24.51 -40.27 -11.24
C THR A 442 24.28 -39.31 -10.08
N GLY A 443 23.74 -39.82 -8.96
CA GLY A 443 23.65 -39.08 -7.70
C GLY A 443 25.01 -38.58 -7.20
N ASP A 444 26.08 -39.37 -7.37
CA ASP A 444 27.44 -38.97 -7.01
C ASP A 444 27.92 -37.73 -7.78
N GLU A 445 27.58 -37.63 -9.07
CA GLU A 445 27.91 -36.45 -9.88
C GLU A 445 27.17 -35.21 -9.39
N PHE A 446 25.89 -35.38 -9.05
CA PHE A 446 25.07 -34.34 -8.46
C PHE A 446 25.65 -33.85 -7.12
N MET A 447 26.02 -34.76 -6.22
CA MET A 447 26.64 -34.44 -4.93
C MET A 447 27.97 -33.71 -5.09
N LYS A 448 28.85 -34.21 -5.97
CA LYS A 448 30.13 -33.55 -6.28
C LYS A 448 29.91 -32.13 -6.84
N ALA A 449 28.86 -31.92 -7.63
CA ALA A 449 28.53 -30.59 -8.11
C ALA A 449 28.13 -29.65 -6.97
N VAL A 450 27.34 -30.11 -6.01
CA VAL A 450 27.00 -29.35 -4.80
C VAL A 450 28.28 -28.96 -4.03
N ASP A 451 29.21 -29.90 -3.84
CA ASP A 451 30.44 -29.68 -3.07
C ASP A 451 31.42 -28.71 -3.77
N THR A 452 31.54 -28.80 -5.09
CA THR A 452 32.54 -28.04 -5.87
C THR A 452 32.10 -26.62 -6.25
N LEU A 453 30.84 -26.24 -6.01
CA LEU A 453 30.39 -24.88 -6.32
C LEU A 453 31.06 -23.85 -5.40
N PRO A 454 31.49 -22.68 -5.92
CA PRO A 454 32.11 -21.65 -5.10
C PRO A 454 31.16 -21.12 -4.03
N GLN A 455 31.67 -20.84 -2.83
CA GLN A 455 30.86 -20.26 -1.75
C GLN A 455 30.73 -18.74 -1.90
N GLU A 456 31.75 -18.08 -2.44
CA GLU A 456 31.73 -16.64 -2.72
C GLU A 456 30.91 -16.32 -3.97
N LEU A 457 30.04 -15.30 -3.89
CA LEU A 457 29.19 -14.89 -5.01
C LEU A 457 30.00 -14.45 -6.23
N THR A 458 31.09 -13.70 -6.04
CA THR A 458 31.96 -13.24 -7.13
C THR A 458 32.54 -14.42 -7.90
N ALA A 459 33.14 -15.39 -7.21
CA ALA A 459 33.66 -16.61 -7.81
C ALA A 459 32.56 -17.45 -8.50
N PHE A 460 31.33 -17.44 -7.97
CA PHE A 460 30.19 -18.08 -8.62
C PHE A 460 29.82 -17.36 -9.92
N TYR A 461 29.76 -16.02 -9.92
CA TYR A 461 29.50 -15.23 -11.13
C TYR A 461 30.59 -15.43 -12.18
N GLU A 462 31.86 -15.49 -11.80
CA GLU A 462 32.97 -15.83 -12.67
C GLU A 462 32.83 -17.21 -13.30
N LYS A 463 32.41 -18.21 -12.51
CA LYS A 463 32.12 -19.57 -13.01
C LYS A 463 30.96 -19.58 -14.01
N LEU A 464 29.90 -18.79 -13.78
CA LEU A 464 28.79 -18.66 -14.72
C LEU A 464 29.23 -17.93 -15.99
N LEU A 465 30.00 -16.86 -15.86
CA LEU A 465 30.50 -16.07 -16.97
C LEU A 465 31.47 -16.88 -17.84
N SER A 466 32.41 -17.61 -17.23
CA SER A 466 33.35 -18.47 -17.97
C SER A 466 32.60 -19.51 -18.80
N ARG A 467 31.56 -20.14 -18.24
CA ARG A 467 30.68 -21.06 -18.97
C ARG A 467 29.97 -20.40 -20.14
N ILE A 468 29.51 -19.15 -19.99
CA ILE A 468 28.86 -18.40 -21.08
C ILE A 468 29.87 -18.10 -22.20
N LEU A 469 31.14 -17.84 -21.85
CA LEU A 469 32.22 -17.52 -22.78
C LEU A 469 32.85 -18.76 -23.43
N THR A 470 32.74 -19.95 -22.84
CA THR A 470 33.33 -21.18 -23.36
C THR A 470 32.88 -21.48 -24.80
N GLY A 471 33.85 -21.69 -25.69
CA GLY A 471 33.61 -22.02 -27.10
C GLY A 471 33.25 -20.82 -27.99
N LEU A 472 33.39 -19.58 -27.48
CA LEU A 472 33.22 -18.37 -28.26
C LEU A 472 34.54 -17.83 -28.79
N ASP A 473 34.50 -17.28 -30.00
CA ASP A 473 35.62 -16.51 -30.55
C ASP A 473 35.72 -15.13 -29.89
N THR A 474 36.87 -14.47 -30.07
CA THR A 474 37.14 -13.14 -29.48
C THR A 474 36.03 -12.13 -29.83
N ARG A 475 35.49 -12.19 -31.05
CA ARG A 475 34.41 -11.31 -31.50
C ARG A 475 33.12 -11.52 -30.71
N SER A 476 32.70 -12.77 -30.51
CA SER A 476 31.48 -13.08 -29.76
C SER A 476 31.65 -12.77 -28.28
N ALA A 477 32.85 -12.98 -27.72
CA ALA A 477 33.17 -12.58 -26.35
C ALA A 477 33.07 -11.05 -26.15
N LEU A 478 33.59 -10.25 -27.09
CA LEU A 478 33.45 -8.79 -27.05
C LEU A 478 31.99 -8.33 -27.14
N ARG A 479 31.16 -9.00 -27.95
CA ARG A 479 29.72 -8.70 -28.06
C ARG A 479 28.96 -9.01 -26.76
N LEU A 480 29.28 -10.11 -26.09
CA LEU A 480 28.71 -10.41 -24.77
C LEU A 480 29.13 -9.38 -23.72
N ARG A 481 30.39 -8.93 -23.75
CA ARG A 481 30.84 -7.83 -22.89
C ARG A 481 30.04 -6.56 -23.15
N ALA A 482 29.77 -6.22 -24.42
CA ALA A 482 28.92 -5.09 -24.75
C ALA A 482 27.49 -5.23 -24.18
N ILE A 483 26.89 -6.42 -24.23
CA ILE A 483 25.58 -6.70 -23.62
C ILE A 483 25.60 -6.39 -22.12
N PHE A 484 26.54 -6.97 -21.38
CA PHE A 484 26.64 -6.74 -19.94
C PHE A 484 26.97 -5.27 -19.62
N GLY A 485 27.84 -4.64 -20.42
CA GLY A 485 28.16 -3.22 -20.28
C GLY A 485 26.94 -2.31 -20.46
N TRP A 486 26.12 -2.54 -21.49
CA TRP A 486 24.88 -1.80 -21.69
C TRP A 486 23.89 -2.00 -20.54
N ILE A 487 23.76 -3.22 -20.01
CA ILE A 487 22.86 -3.49 -18.87
C ILE A 487 23.39 -2.84 -17.58
N ALA A 488 24.71 -2.87 -17.35
CA ALA A 488 25.33 -2.32 -16.14
C ALA A 488 25.30 -0.78 -16.13
N PHE A 489 25.75 -0.15 -17.21
CA PHE A 489 26.06 1.28 -17.25
C PHE A 489 24.98 2.14 -17.89
N ALA A 490 23.89 1.57 -18.43
CA ALA A 490 22.78 2.37 -18.91
C ALA A 490 22.15 3.18 -17.76
N LYS A 491 21.75 4.42 -18.09
CA LYS A 491 21.09 5.33 -17.16
C LYS A 491 19.79 4.74 -16.56
N ARG A 492 19.09 3.93 -17.35
CA ARG A 492 17.91 3.15 -16.95
C ARG A 492 17.98 1.77 -17.60
N PRO A 493 17.23 0.77 -17.10
CA PRO A 493 17.07 -0.49 -17.80
C PRO A 493 16.59 -0.28 -19.23
N LEU A 494 17.20 -1.03 -20.15
CA LEU A 494 16.90 -1.00 -21.57
C LEU A 494 15.90 -2.09 -21.91
N ARG A 495 14.92 -1.74 -22.74
CA ARG A 495 14.04 -2.72 -23.37
C ARG A 495 14.87 -3.58 -24.33
N LYS A 496 14.46 -4.82 -24.51
CA LYS A 496 15.09 -5.78 -25.42
C LYS A 496 15.33 -5.20 -26.82
N ALA A 497 14.33 -4.53 -27.39
CA ALA A 497 14.45 -3.86 -28.69
C ALA A 497 15.46 -2.69 -28.69
N GLU A 498 15.54 -1.94 -27.59
CA GLU A 498 16.53 -0.86 -27.42
C GLU A 498 17.94 -1.45 -27.36
N LEU A 499 18.13 -2.53 -26.59
CA LEU A 499 19.42 -3.21 -26.48
C LEU A 499 19.83 -3.85 -27.81
N GLN A 500 18.90 -4.44 -28.57
CA GLN A 500 19.18 -4.98 -29.90
C GLN A 500 19.68 -3.91 -30.88
N SER A 501 19.19 -2.68 -30.73
CA SER A 501 19.60 -1.54 -31.55
C SER A 501 20.93 -0.97 -31.04
N ALA A 502 21.09 -0.86 -29.73
CA ALA A 502 22.30 -0.33 -29.10
C ALA A 502 23.56 -1.15 -29.46
N LEU A 503 23.41 -2.48 -29.57
CA LEU A 503 24.50 -3.39 -29.95
C LEU A 503 24.93 -3.26 -31.42
N MET A 504 24.22 -2.49 -32.24
CA MET A 504 24.62 -2.17 -33.61
C MET A 504 25.69 -1.07 -33.66
N PHE A 505 25.86 -0.32 -32.57
CA PHE A 505 26.79 0.79 -32.47
C PHE A 505 28.01 0.40 -31.65
N GLN A 506 29.19 0.51 -32.27
CA GLN A 506 30.48 0.52 -31.59
C GLN A 506 31.08 1.93 -31.68
N PRO A 507 32.05 2.29 -30.82
CA PRO A 507 32.82 3.51 -31.02
C PRO A 507 33.38 3.49 -32.44
N ASP A 508 32.97 4.47 -33.24
CA ASP A 508 33.41 4.72 -34.62
C ASP A 508 32.89 3.76 -35.73
N GLU A 509 32.02 2.79 -35.44
CA GLU A 509 31.51 1.85 -36.45
C GLU A 509 30.04 1.43 -36.22
N VAL A 510 29.26 1.39 -37.32
CA VAL A 510 27.91 0.77 -37.35
C VAL A 510 28.04 -0.64 -37.92
N ILE A 511 27.72 -1.66 -37.11
CA ILE A 511 27.94 -3.07 -37.46
C ILE A 511 26.97 -3.56 -38.55
N GLY A 512 25.82 -2.92 -38.74
CA GLY A 512 24.88 -3.24 -39.81
C GLY A 512 23.56 -2.46 -39.74
N ASP A 513 22.64 -2.79 -40.65
CA ASP A 513 21.37 -2.04 -40.85
C ASP A 513 20.14 -2.71 -40.21
N ARG A 514 20.32 -3.85 -39.52
CA ARG A 514 19.23 -4.59 -38.86
C ARG A 514 19.54 -4.84 -37.38
N PRO A 515 18.52 -4.80 -36.50
CA PRO A 515 18.68 -5.13 -35.09
C PRO A 515 19.29 -6.52 -34.89
N VAL A 516 20.17 -6.67 -33.90
CA VAL A 516 20.79 -7.98 -33.63
C VAL A 516 19.73 -9.01 -33.23
N PRO A 517 19.90 -10.31 -33.58
CA PRO A 517 18.92 -11.34 -33.23
C PRO A 517 18.71 -11.49 -31.72
N ALA A 518 17.46 -11.60 -31.28
CA ALA A 518 17.11 -11.75 -29.86
C ALA A 518 17.72 -13.01 -29.21
N GLN A 519 18.05 -14.02 -30.02
CA GLN A 519 18.69 -15.26 -29.56
C GLN A 519 20.06 -15.02 -28.89
N ILE A 520 20.71 -13.90 -29.15
CA ILE A 520 22.01 -13.57 -28.52
C ILE A 520 21.89 -13.46 -26.99
N PHE A 521 20.72 -13.07 -26.48
CA PHE A 521 20.45 -12.94 -25.05
C PHE A 521 20.22 -14.29 -24.36
N GLU A 522 19.89 -15.35 -25.12
CA GLU A 522 19.60 -16.68 -24.56
C GLU A 522 20.80 -17.25 -23.80
N ARG A 523 22.02 -17.01 -24.31
CA ARG A 523 23.25 -17.41 -23.63
C ARG A 523 23.51 -16.62 -22.33
N CYS A 524 22.94 -15.42 -22.20
CA CYS A 524 23.14 -14.56 -21.03
C CYS A 524 22.16 -14.86 -19.88
N LYS A 525 21.10 -15.65 -20.13
CA LYS A 525 20.03 -15.97 -19.17
C LYS A 525 20.49 -16.45 -17.78
N PRO A 526 21.67 -17.08 -17.59
CA PRO A 526 22.14 -17.40 -16.24
C PRO A 526 22.43 -16.18 -15.35
N LEU A 527 22.66 -15.01 -15.95
CA LEU A 527 23.01 -13.76 -15.26
C LEU A 527 22.04 -12.61 -15.53
N ILE A 528 21.19 -12.73 -16.56
CA ILE A 528 20.17 -11.73 -16.90
C ILE A 528 18.77 -12.34 -16.90
N GLU A 529 17.78 -11.51 -16.62
CA GLU A 529 16.37 -11.84 -16.71
C GLU A 529 15.65 -10.85 -17.64
N GLU A 530 14.64 -11.35 -18.35
CA GLU A 530 13.70 -10.54 -19.12
C GLU A 530 12.44 -10.33 -18.29
N ARG A 531 12.06 -9.06 -18.11
CA ARG A 531 10.89 -8.66 -17.33
C ARG A 531 9.62 -8.62 -18.15
N SER A 532 8.48 -8.47 -17.48
CA SER A 532 7.16 -8.38 -18.11
C SER A 532 7.03 -7.22 -19.10
N ASP A 533 7.78 -6.13 -18.90
CA ASP A 533 7.84 -4.96 -19.79
C ASP A 533 8.90 -5.09 -20.90
N SER A 534 9.47 -6.29 -21.07
CA SER A 534 10.56 -6.60 -22.00
C SER A 534 11.89 -5.90 -21.69
N THR A 535 12.09 -5.36 -20.47
CA THR A 535 13.42 -4.89 -20.05
C THR A 535 14.33 -6.04 -19.68
N LEU A 536 15.62 -5.89 -20.01
CA LEU A 536 16.67 -6.85 -19.65
C LEU A 536 17.48 -6.29 -18.49
N THR A 537 17.49 -7.01 -17.37
CA THR A 537 18.23 -6.63 -16.16
C THR A 537 19.07 -7.78 -15.66
N PHE A 538 20.07 -7.51 -14.83
CA PHE A 538 20.72 -8.58 -14.08
C PHE A 538 19.73 -9.24 -13.12
N ILE A 539 19.93 -10.53 -12.86
CA ILE A 539 19.15 -11.31 -11.90
C ILE A 539 19.22 -10.74 -10.46
N HIS A 540 20.25 -9.95 -10.15
CA HIS A 540 20.41 -9.25 -8.88
C HIS A 540 21.42 -8.10 -9.01
N ILE A 541 21.27 -7.05 -8.20
CA ILE A 541 22.16 -5.87 -8.20
C ILE A 541 23.63 -6.22 -7.95
N SER A 542 23.90 -7.26 -7.15
CA SER A 542 25.27 -7.71 -6.87
C SER A 542 26.02 -8.18 -8.11
N VAL A 543 25.33 -8.61 -9.17
CA VAL A 543 25.98 -8.93 -10.45
C VAL A 543 26.49 -7.65 -11.10
N LYS A 544 25.69 -6.58 -11.08
CA LYS A 544 26.08 -5.26 -11.55
C LYS A 544 27.25 -4.73 -10.74
N GLU A 545 27.16 -4.74 -9.42
CA GLU A 545 28.22 -4.28 -8.51
C GLU A 545 29.53 -5.06 -8.74
N SER A 546 29.44 -6.39 -8.91
CA SER A 546 30.60 -7.23 -9.24
C SER A 546 31.20 -6.87 -10.60
N TYR A 547 30.37 -6.59 -11.60
CA TYR A 547 30.80 -6.19 -12.94
C TYR A 547 31.47 -4.81 -12.95
N GLU A 548 30.91 -3.85 -12.21
CA GLU A 548 31.46 -2.49 -12.06
C GLU A 548 32.77 -2.49 -11.25
N ALA A 549 32.82 -3.21 -10.14
CA ALA A 549 34.00 -3.31 -9.28
C ALA A 549 35.17 -4.03 -9.97
N SER A 550 34.86 -4.96 -10.87
CA SER A 550 35.90 -5.66 -11.62
C SER A 550 36.63 -4.70 -12.55
N GLY A 551 36.02 -3.59 -13.01
CA GLY A 551 36.62 -2.48 -13.80
C GLY A 551 37.18 -2.85 -15.18
N ASP A 552 37.62 -4.09 -15.29
CA ASP A 552 38.28 -4.82 -16.34
C ASP A 552 38.06 -6.29 -15.95
N PHE A 553 37.08 -6.98 -16.54
CA PHE A 553 37.30 -8.42 -16.75
C PHE A 553 38.44 -8.52 -17.75
N SER A 554 39.67 -8.44 -17.22
CA SER A 554 40.92 -8.56 -17.94
C SER A 554 40.95 -9.93 -18.62
N LEU A 555 40.68 -9.93 -19.91
CA LEU A 555 41.30 -10.89 -20.79
C LEU A 555 42.27 -10.08 -21.62
N SER A 556 43.52 -10.05 -21.15
CA SER A 556 44.66 -10.03 -22.06
C SER A 556 44.42 -11.08 -23.15
N PRO A 557 44.73 -10.74 -24.42
CA PRO A 557 44.39 -11.54 -25.60
C PRO A 557 44.88 -12.98 -25.54
#